data_AF-A0A972JG77-F1
#
_entry.id   AF-A0A972JG77-F1
#
_cell.length_a   1.000
_cell.length_b   1.000
_cell.length_c   1.000
_cell.angle_alpha   90.00
_cell.angle_beta   90.00
_cell.angle_gamma   90.00
#
_symmetry.space_group_name_H-M   'P 1'
#
loop_
_entity.id
_entity.type
_entity.pdbx_description
1 polymer ?
#
loop_
_entity_poly.entity_id
_entity_poly.type
_entity_poly.pdbx_seq_one_letter_code
_entity_poly.pdbx_strand_id
1 'polypeptide(L)'
;MYRPNALFRISLGISQQQMATLLNVGRSLYTMYELGKRNLPEPVTKKLIGLKAGMERQAIQLKKPTPLQQKQWRKHLEKKRAENKNRRDILAYHISKAQDRQQMNDTRENLVGMLKKRASKKRHEIETVKSIAVAVTEMQRDWMRLEELKRTLNILEFERGDLEQRLKVLEGG
;
A
#
# COMPACT_ATOMS: atom_id res chain seq x y z
N MET A 1 25.90 -8.01 0.12
CA MET A 1 24.45 -8.31 0.27
C MET A 1 23.66 -7.07 -0.16
N TYR A 2 22.84 -7.17 -1.21
CA TYR A 2 22.06 -6.04 -1.75
C TYR A 2 20.95 -5.61 -0.79
N ARG A 3 20.78 -4.29 -0.59
CA ARG A 3 19.75 -3.70 0.29
C ARG A 3 18.90 -2.71 -0.52
N PRO A 4 17.81 -3.17 -1.16
CA PRO A 4 17.04 -2.35 -2.10
C PRO A 4 16.54 -1.04 -1.50
N ASN A 5 16.24 -1.02 -0.20
CA ASN A 5 15.62 0.14 0.46
C ASN A 5 16.60 0.99 1.28
N ALA A 6 17.90 0.69 1.28
CA ALA A 6 18.88 1.39 2.12
C ALA A 6 19.39 2.72 1.54
N LEU A 7 19.22 2.95 0.23
CA LEU A 7 19.82 4.08 -0.48
C LEU A 7 19.49 5.44 0.16
N PHE A 8 18.24 5.64 0.57
CA PHE A 8 17.83 6.89 1.20
C PHE A 8 18.58 7.15 2.52
N ARG A 9 18.58 6.19 3.45
CA ARG A 9 19.33 6.33 4.71
C ARG A 9 20.81 6.59 4.47
N ILE A 10 21.43 5.83 3.55
CA ILE A 10 22.85 5.98 3.20
C ILE A 10 23.12 7.40 2.71
N SER A 11 22.24 7.96 1.87
CA SER A 11 22.39 9.35 1.39
C SER A 11 22.31 10.41 2.51
N LEU A 12 21.74 10.07 3.67
CA LEU A 12 21.69 10.95 4.85
C LEU A 12 22.88 10.77 5.80
N GLY A 13 23.73 9.77 5.58
CA GLY A 13 24.85 9.48 6.47
C GLY A 13 24.45 8.95 7.85
N ILE A 14 23.20 8.56 8.07
CA ILE A 14 22.72 8.10 9.40
C ILE A 14 22.72 6.58 9.53
N SER A 15 22.86 6.07 10.75
CA SER A 15 22.79 4.64 11.07
C SER A 15 21.36 4.07 10.94
N GLN A 16 21.25 2.74 10.87
CA GLN A 16 19.93 2.05 10.90
C GLN A 16 19.16 2.36 12.20
N GLN A 17 19.87 2.45 13.33
CA GLN A 17 19.26 2.76 14.63
C GLN A 17 18.66 4.17 14.63
N GLN A 18 19.38 5.16 14.11
CA GLN A 18 18.89 6.54 14.00
C GLN A 18 17.67 6.63 13.08
N MET A 19 17.72 5.98 11.90
CA MET A 19 16.57 5.99 10.99
C MET A 19 15.35 5.27 11.61
N ALA A 20 15.55 4.14 12.28
CA ALA A 20 14.49 3.43 12.97
C ALA A 20 13.85 4.29 14.08
N THR A 21 14.68 5.01 14.85
CA THR A 21 14.23 5.98 15.86
C THR A 21 13.41 7.10 15.24
N LEU A 22 13.90 7.67 14.13
CA LEU A 22 13.22 8.75 13.40
C LEU A 22 11.87 8.29 12.82
N LEU A 23 11.79 7.03 12.40
CA LEU A 23 10.55 6.40 11.92
C LEU A 23 9.66 5.86 13.06
N ASN A 24 10.11 5.91 14.31
CA ASN A 24 9.47 5.32 15.49
C ASN A 24 9.14 3.82 15.31
N VAL A 25 10.14 3.04 14.90
CA VAL A 25 10.04 1.59 14.73
C VAL A 25 11.24 0.86 15.35
N GLY A 26 11.07 -0.42 15.67
CA GLY A 26 12.19 -1.25 16.11
C GLY A 26 13.26 -1.39 15.02
N ARG A 27 14.54 -1.37 15.42
CA ARG A 27 15.68 -1.53 14.51
C ARG A 27 15.58 -2.78 13.65
N SER A 28 15.20 -3.92 14.23
CA SER A 28 15.05 -5.19 13.52
C SER A 28 14.04 -5.10 12.38
N LEU A 29 12.89 -4.45 12.61
CA LEU A 29 11.88 -4.21 11.58
C LEU A 29 12.45 -3.35 10.43
N TYR A 30 13.16 -2.28 10.77
CA TYR A 30 13.79 -1.41 9.78
C TYR A 30 14.90 -2.12 9.00
N THR A 31 15.72 -2.96 9.65
CA THR A 31 16.72 -3.80 8.99
C THR A 31 16.09 -4.78 8.00
N MET A 32 15.00 -5.45 8.38
CA MET A 32 14.26 -6.35 7.49
C MET A 32 13.65 -5.60 6.30
N TYR A 33 13.19 -4.37 6.51
CA TYR A 33 12.75 -3.50 5.44
C TYR A 33 13.88 -3.12 4.48
N GLU A 34 15.06 -2.74 4.97
CA GLU A 34 16.22 -2.45 4.11
C GLU A 34 16.63 -3.64 3.24
N LEU A 35 16.51 -4.84 3.79
CA LEU A 35 16.79 -6.11 3.10
C LEU A 35 15.67 -6.54 2.13
N GLY A 36 14.54 -5.83 2.09
CA GLY A 36 13.37 -6.20 1.29
C GLY A 36 12.63 -7.45 1.80
N LYS A 37 12.87 -7.84 3.05
CA LYS A 37 12.26 -9.03 3.67
C LYS A 37 10.92 -8.73 4.34
N ARG A 38 10.65 -7.47 4.69
CA ARG A 38 9.40 -7.07 5.34
C ARG A 38 8.99 -5.66 4.93
N ASN A 39 7.70 -5.46 4.73
CA ASN A 39 7.13 -4.13 4.49
C ASN A 39 6.99 -3.35 5.81
N LEU A 40 7.15 -2.02 5.73
CA LEU A 40 6.85 -1.15 6.85
C LEU A 40 5.33 -0.99 7.02
N PRO A 41 4.82 -0.80 8.25
CA PRO A 41 3.43 -0.42 8.46
C PRO A 41 3.06 0.83 7.66
N GLU A 42 1.81 0.92 7.20
CA GLU A 42 1.34 2.05 6.38
C GLU A 42 1.68 3.42 6.97
N PRO A 43 1.45 3.71 8.27
CA PRO A 43 1.78 5.03 8.84
C PRO A 43 3.28 5.35 8.75
N VAL A 44 4.12 4.33 8.91
CA VAL A 44 5.59 4.46 8.85
C VAL A 44 6.03 4.66 7.41
N THR A 45 5.41 3.96 6.45
CA THR A 45 5.67 4.13 5.02
C THR A 45 5.33 5.55 4.57
N LYS A 46 4.16 6.09 4.97
CA LYS A 46 3.78 7.49 4.71
C LYS A 46 4.79 8.47 5.30
N LYS A 47 5.22 8.24 6.55
CA LYS A 47 6.25 9.08 7.19
C LYS A 47 7.56 9.07 6.39
N LEU A 48 8.01 7.90 5.94
CA LEU A 48 9.22 7.77 5.13
C LEU A 48 9.09 8.48 3.77
N ILE A 49 7.94 8.39 3.11
CA ILE A 49 7.66 9.11 1.86
C ILE A 49 7.72 10.62 2.11
N GLY A 50 7.06 11.11 3.17
CA GLY A 50 7.07 12.53 3.53
C GLY A 50 8.47 13.06 3.83
N LEU A 51 9.32 12.29 4.52
CA LEU A 51 10.72 12.65 4.79
C LEU A 51 11.53 12.78 3.50
N LYS A 52 11.44 11.77 2.62
CA LYS A 52 12.11 11.80 1.31
C LYS A 52 11.74 13.06 0.53
N ALA A 53 10.45 13.34 0.47
CA ALA A 53 9.93 14.47 -0.26
C ALA A 53 10.32 15.82 0.36
N GLY A 54 10.31 15.92 1.69
CA GLY A 54 10.75 17.11 2.39
C GLY A 54 12.20 17.45 2.06
N MET A 55 13.08 16.45 2.05
CA MET A 55 14.49 16.63 1.70
C MET A 55 14.69 17.00 0.24
N GLU A 56 13.96 16.37 -0.68
CA GLU A 56 14.02 16.73 -2.09
C GLU A 56 13.52 18.17 -2.33
N ARG A 57 12.43 18.59 -1.66
CA ARG A 57 11.94 19.98 -1.73
C ARG A 57 12.97 20.98 -1.22
N GLN A 58 13.58 20.68 -0.06
CA GLN A 58 14.62 21.54 0.50
C GLN A 58 15.85 21.61 -0.43
N ALA A 59 16.23 20.50 -1.06
CA ALA A 59 17.31 20.49 -2.05
C ALA A 59 16.98 21.33 -3.30
N ILE A 60 15.74 21.27 -3.79
CA ILE A 60 15.26 22.11 -4.92
C ILE A 60 15.37 23.60 -4.55
N GLN A 61 14.88 23.98 -3.37
CA GLN A 61 14.87 25.37 -2.90
C GLN A 61 16.29 25.93 -2.71
N LEU A 62 17.19 25.16 -2.09
CA LEU A 62 18.55 25.60 -1.80
C LEU A 62 19.43 25.70 -3.04
N LYS A 63 19.26 24.79 -4.02
CA LYS A 63 20.18 24.70 -5.17
C LYS A 63 19.74 25.49 -6.40
N LYS A 64 18.52 26.04 -6.43
CA LYS A 64 17.93 26.74 -7.59
C LYS A 64 18.34 26.07 -8.92
N PRO A 65 17.79 24.87 -9.21
CA PRO A 65 18.24 24.05 -10.34
C PRO A 65 18.27 24.83 -11.65
N THR A 66 19.25 24.54 -12.50
CA THR A 66 19.33 25.11 -13.84
C THR A 66 18.10 24.71 -14.68
N PRO A 67 17.74 25.46 -15.74
CA PRO A 67 16.60 25.11 -16.59
C PRO A 67 16.66 23.67 -17.15
N LEU A 68 17.86 23.18 -17.46
CA LEU A 68 18.06 21.80 -17.90
C LEU A 68 17.75 20.79 -16.78
N GLN A 69 18.21 21.06 -15.55
CA GLN A 69 17.93 20.21 -14.39
C GLN A 69 16.44 20.22 -14.04
N GLN A 70 15.78 21.39 -14.10
CA GLN A 70 14.33 21.50 -13.92
C GLN A 70 13.57 20.65 -14.93
N LYS A 71 13.94 20.73 -16.21
CA LYS A 71 13.33 19.90 -17.28
C LYS A 71 13.50 18.41 -17.02
N GLN A 72 14.69 17.97 -16.61
CA GLN A 72 14.97 16.58 -16.26
C GLN A 72 14.16 16.12 -15.05
N TRP A 73 14.10 16.94 -14.00
CA TRP A 73 13.34 16.65 -12.78
C TRP A 73 11.84 16.58 -13.05
N ARG A 74 11.31 17.50 -13.86
CA ARG A 74 9.91 17.48 -14.29
C ARG A 74 9.59 16.19 -15.04
N LYS A 75 10.39 15.83 -16.06
CA LYS A 75 10.20 14.58 -16.83
C LYS A 75 10.21 13.35 -15.92
N HIS A 76 11.11 13.31 -14.94
CA HIS A 76 11.18 12.22 -13.96
C HIS A 76 9.94 12.16 -13.05
N LEU A 77 9.47 13.31 -12.56
CA LEU A 77 8.28 13.38 -11.71
C LEU A 77 7.00 13.03 -12.47
N GLU A 78 6.87 13.47 -13.72
CA GLU A 78 5.77 13.09 -14.60
C GLU A 78 5.75 11.58 -14.86
N LYS A 79 6.93 10.98 -15.09
CA LYS A 79 7.06 9.52 -15.21
C LYS A 79 6.58 8.80 -13.94
N LYS A 80 7.05 9.23 -12.76
CA LYS A 80 6.61 8.67 -11.48
C LYS A 80 5.10 8.84 -11.25
N ARG A 81 4.54 9.99 -11.65
CA ARG A 81 3.10 10.25 -11.55
C ARG A 81 2.30 9.30 -12.44
N ALA A 82 2.76 9.06 -13.66
CA ALA A 82 2.15 8.10 -14.57
C ALA A 82 2.23 6.66 -14.02
N GLU A 83 3.39 6.24 -13.52
CA GLU A 83 3.57 4.93 -12.86
C GLU A 83 2.65 4.77 -11.64
N ASN A 84 2.56 5.80 -10.79
CA ASN A 84 1.66 5.81 -9.64
C ASN A 84 0.20 5.69 -10.07
N LYS A 85 -0.24 6.44 -11.09
CA LYS A 85 -1.59 6.34 -11.66
C LYS A 85 -1.89 4.90 -12.12
N ASN A 86 -1.02 4.32 -12.93
CA ASN A 86 -1.20 2.96 -13.43
C ASN A 86 -1.34 1.94 -12.29
N ARG A 87 -0.51 2.05 -11.25
CA ARG A 87 -0.60 1.18 -10.07
C ARG A 87 -1.91 1.35 -9.31
N ARG A 88 -2.41 2.59 -9.17
CA ARG A 88 -3.72 2.87 -8.54
C ARG A 88 -4.86 2.28 -9.36
N ASP A 89 -4.84 2.41 -10.68
CA ASP A 89 -5.88 1.89 -11.57
C ASP A 89 -5.95 0.35 -11.49
N ILE A 90 -4.78 -0.32 -11.48
CA ILE A 90 -4.69 -1.78 -11.30
C ILE A 90 -5.23 -2.20 -9.93
N LEU A 91 -4.87 -1.49 -8.85
CA LEU A 91 -5.38 -1.79 -7.51
C LEU A 91 -6.88 -1.55 -7.39
N ALA A 92 -7.40 -0.47 -7.98
CA ALA A 92 -8.83 -0.18 -8.00
C ALA A 92 -9.62 -1.32 -8.66
N TYR A 93 -9.12 -1.84 -9.79
CA TYR A 93 -9.69 -3.03 -10.42
C TYR A 93 -9.70 -4.25 -9.48
N HIS A 94 -8.57 -4.55 -8.82
CA HIS A 94 -8.50 -5.69 -7.90
C HIS A 94 -9.38 -5.52 -6.66
N ILE A 95 -9.48 -4.30 -6.13
CA ILE A 95 -10.38 -3.97 -5.01
C ILE A 95 -11.83 -4.20 -5.41
N SER A 96 -12.25 -3.71 -6.59
CA SER A 96 -13.60 -3.94 -7.10
C SER A 96 -13.90 -5.44 -7.22
N LYS A 97 -13.00 -6.23 -7.82
CA LYS A 97 -13.19 -7.69 -7.91
C LYS A 97 -13.23 -8.40 -6.57
N ALA A 98 -12.47 -7.93 -5.58
CA ALA A 98 -12.51 -8.48 -4.24
C ALA A 98 -13.80 -8.08 -3.49
N GLN A 99 -14.32 -6.87 -3.72
CA GLN A 99 -15.60 -6.42 -3.17
C GLN A 99 -16.78 -7.20 -3.74
N ASP A 100 -16.81 -7.44 -5.06
CA ASP A 100 -17.84 -8.27 -5.70
C ASP A 100 -17.88 -9.67 -5.05
N ARG A 101 -16.71 -10.28 -4.84
CA ARG A 101 -16.58 -11.57 -4.16
C ARG A 101 -17.06 -11.51 -2.70
N GLN A 102 -16.70 -10.45 -1.98
CA GLN A 102 -17.17 -10.26 -0.61
C GLN A 102 -18.70 -10.21 -0.54
N GLN A 103 -19.34 -9.44 -1.43
CA GLN A 103 -20.80 -9.34 -1.46
C GLN A 103 -21.48 -10.69 -1.76
N MET A 104 -20.91 -11.48 -2.69
CA MET A 104 -21.39 -12.84 -2.93
C MET A 104 -21.26 -13.73 -1.69
N ASN A 105 -20.22 -13.52 -0.88
CA ASN A 105 -20.01 -14.28 0.34
C ASN A 105 -20.98 -13.88 1.45
N ASP A 106 -21.21 -12.59 1.64
CA ASP A 106 -22.21 -12.11 2.60
C ASP A 106 -23.60 -12.71 2.27
N THR A 107 -23.91 -12.81 0.96
CA THR A 107 -25.13 -13.47 0.48
C THR A 107 -25.15 -14.97 0.81
N ARG A 108 -24.02 -15.68 0.65
CA ARG A 108 -23.89 -17.10 0.99
C ARG A 108 -23.97 -17.34 2.50
N GLU A 109 -23.36 -16.49 3.31
CA GLU A 109 -23.46 -16.55 4.77
C GLU A 109 -24.89 -16.39 5.25
N ASN A 110 -25.62 -15.41 4.69
CA ASN A 110 -27.04 -15.21 4.95
C ASN A 110 -27.85 -16.47 4.59
N LEU A 111 -27.59 -17.07 3.43
CA LEU A 111 -28.24 -18.31 3.00
C LEU A 111 -27.93 -19.47 3.97
N VAL A 112 -26.67 -19.65 4.38
CA VAL A 112 -26.29 -20.66 5.39
C VAL A 112 -27.04 -20.42 6.70
N GLY A 113 -27.13 -19.18 7.16
CA GLY A 113 -27.88 -18.81 8.36
C GLY A 113 -29.37 -19.17 8.25
N MET A 114 -30.00 -18.89 7.12
CA MET A 114 -31.39 -19.27 6.84
C MET A 114 -31.58 -20.78 6.79
N LEU A 115 -30.70 -21.49 6.08
CA LEU A 115 -30.76 -22.94 5.94
C LEU A 115 -30.51 -23.66 7.26
N LYS A 116 -29.56 -23.20 8.10
CA LYS A 116 -29.33 -23.75 9.45
C LYS A 116 -30.57 -23.67 10.33
N LYS A 117 -31.34 -22.58 10.24
CA LYS A 117 -32.61 -22.42 10.97
C LYS A 117 -33.70 -23.39 10.50
N ARG A 118 -33.63 -23.85 9.24
CA ARG A 118 -34.64 -24.70 8.60
C ARG A 118 -34.29 -26.19 8.60
N ALA A 119 -33.00 -26.54 8.46
CA ALA A 119 -32.46 -27.88 8.21
C ALA A 119 -32.58 -28.86 9.38
N SER A 120 -33.51 -28.62 10.30
CA SER A 120 -33.56 -29.19 11.65
C SER A 120 -33.63 -30.72 11.73
N LYS A 121 -33.86 -31.48 10.64
CA LYS A 121 -34.01 -32.95 10.70
C LYS A 121 -33.49 -33.78 9.51
N LYS A 122 -33.15 -33.21 8.34
CA LYS A 122 -32.78 -34.02 7.15
C LYS A 122 -31.26 -34.01 6.92
N ARG A 123 -30.65 -35.21 6.90
CA ARG A 123 -29.19 -35.41 6.72
C ARG A 123 -28.63 -34.73 5.47
N HIS A 124 -29.34 -34.77 4.35
CA HIS A 124 -28.89 -34.12 3.11
C HIS A 124 -28.83 -32.60 3.26
N GLU A 125 -29.80 -31.98 3.94
CA GLU A 125 -29.85 -30.53 4.12
C GLU A 125 -28.70 -30.07 5.03
N ILE A 126 -28.37 -30.87 6.05
CA ILE A 126 -27.22 -30.65 6.94
C ILE A 126 -25.90 -30.72 6.15
N GLU A 127 -25.75 -31.68 5.24
CA GLU A 127 -24.53 -31.84 4.43
C GLU A 127 -24.34 -30.69 3.44
N THR A 128 -25.43 -30.24 2.78
CA THR A 128 -25.42 -29.06 1.91
C THR A 128 -25.06 -27.79 2.70
N VAL A 129 -25.57 -27.63 3.93
CA VAL A 129 -25.20 -26.50 4.79
C VAL A 129 -23.71 -26.52 5.16
N LYS A 130 -23.15 -27.70 5.44
CA LYS A 130 -21.72 -27.86 5.76
C LYS A 130 -20.83 -27.53 4.57
N SER A 131 -21.15 -27.99 3.37
CA SER A 131 -20.34 -27.70 2.18
C SER A 131 -20.32 -26.21 1.85
N ILE A 132 -21.46 -25.52 1.97
CA ILE A 132 -21.52 -24.06 1.78
C ILE A 132 -20.76 -23.33 2.89
N ALA A 133 -20.83 -23.81 4.14
CA ALA A 133 -20.08 -23.21 5.25
C ALA A 133 -18.55 -23.35 5.11
N VAL A 134 -18.04 -24.48 4.59
CA VAL A 134 -16.60 -24.67 4.32
C VAL A 134 -16.12 -23.65 3.27
N ALA A 135 -16.89 -23.47 2.20
CA ALA A 135 -16.60 -22.49 1.17
C ALA A 135 -16.53 -21.05 1.71
N VAL A 136 -17.37 -20.70 2.70
CA VAL A 136 -17.31 -19.40 3.39
C VAL A 136 -16.00 -19.21 4.16
N THR A 137 -15.54 -20.22 4.93
CA THR A 137 -14.30 -20.14 5.72
C THR A 137 -13.02 -19.99 4.89
N GLU A 138 -12.92 -20.67 3.74
CA GLU A 138 -11.76 -20.53 2.84
C GLU A 138 -11.62 -19.10 2.27
N MET A 139 -12.74 -18.37 2.23
CA MET A 139 -12.82 -17.02 1.67
C MET A 139 -12.46 -15.92 2.67
N GLN A 140 -12.26 -16.25 3.95
CA GLN A 140 -11.76 -15.30 4.97
C GLN A 140 -10.34 -14.80 4.67
N ARG A 141 -9.58 -15.55 3.85
CA ARG A 141 -8.29 -15.12 3.28
C ARG A 141 -8.42 -14.00 2.24
N ASP A 142 -9.54 -13.94 1.51
CA ASP A 142 -9.79 -12.89 0.52
C ASP A 142 -10.08 -11.54 1.18
N TRP A 143 -10.66 -11.53 2.39
CA TRP A 143 -10.87 -10.31 3.17
C TRP A 143 -9.56 -9.66 3.63
N MET A 144 -8.61 -10.45 4.14
CA MET A 144 -7.29 -9.93 4.50
C MET A 144 -6.56 -9.33 3.28
N ARG A 145 -6.73 -9.95 2.11
CA ARG A 145 -6.19 -9.45 0.85
C ARG A 145 -6.84 -8.14 0.41
N LEU A 146 -8.15 -7.98 0.59
CA LEU A 146 -8.85 -6.72 0.31
C LEU A 146 -8.32 -5.57 1.18
N GLU A 147 -8.13 -5.81 2.48
CA GLU A 147 -7.59 -4.80 3.38
C GLU A 147 -6.14 -4.43 3.02
N GLU A 148 -5.32 -5.40 2.62
CA GLU A 148 -3.96 -5.13 2.12
C GLU A 148 -3.96 -4.28 0.82
N LEU A 149 -4.86 -4.58 -0.11
CA LEU A 149 -5.03 -3.81 -1.34
C LEU A 149 -5.45 -2.36 -1.04
N LYS A 150 -6.41 -2.16 -0.12
CA LYS A 150 -6.86 -0.83 0.31
C LYS A 150 -5.74 -0.03 0.99
N ARG A 151 -4.97 -0.65 1.88
CA ARG A 151 -3.80 -0.01 2.51
C ARG A 151 -2.77 0.42 1.48
N THR A 152 -2.49 -0.45 0.51
CA THR A 152 -1.57 -0.15 -0.59
C THR A 152 -2.08 1.01 -1.44
N LEU A 153 -3.37 1.04 -1.76
CA LEU A 153 -3.99 2.16 -2.49
C LEU A 153 -3.82 3.47 -1.71
N ASN A 154 -4.05 3.45 -0.39
CA ASN A 154 -3.89 4.64 0.45
C ASN A 154 -2.46 5.19 0.44
N ILE A 155 -1.45 4.30 0.47
CA ILE A 155 -0.04 4.69 0.31
C ILE A 155 0.20 5.38 -1.04
N LEU A 156 -0.36 4.84 -2.13
CA LEU A 156 -0.21 5.43 -3.46
C LEU A 156 -0.93 6.77 -3.59
N GLU A 157 -2.06 6.96 -2.91
CA GLU A 157 -2.78 8.24 -2.89
C GLU A 157 -2.00 9.32 -2.16
N PHE A 158 -1.35 8.95 -1.06
CA PHE A 158 -0.43 9.84 -0.36
C PHE A 158 0.77 10.20 -1.27
N GLU A 159 1.37 9.21 -1.94
CA GLU A 159 2.46 9.44 -2.88
C GLU A 159 2.04 10.34 -4.06
N ARG A 160 0.82 10.18 -4.58
CA ARG A 160 0.27 11.08 -5.61
C ARG A 160 0.24 12.53 -5.13
N GLY A 161 -0.30 12.77 -3.94
CA GLY A 161 -0.38 14.12 -3.38
C GLY A 161 1.00 14.75 -3.26
N ASP A 162 2.00 13.97 -2.84
CA ASP A 162 3.37 14.44 -2.75
C ASP A 162 3.98 14.77 -4.13
N LEU A 163 3.79 13.90 -5.12
CA LEU A 163 4.26 14.14 -6.49
C LEU A 163 3.64 15.41 -7.10
N GLU A 164 2.36 15.65 -6.85
CA GLU A 164 1.65 16.86 -7.30
C GLU A 164 2.19 18.12 -6.61
N GLN A 165 2.43 18.06 -5.31
CA GLN A 165 3.05 19.16 -4.56
C GLN A 165 4.43 19.50 -5.14
N ARG A 166 5.24 18.49 -5.46
CA ARG A 166 6.59 18.68 -5.99
C ARG A 166 6.60 19.27 -7.40
N LEU A 167 5.67 18.85 -8.25
CA LEU A 167 5.51 19.44 -9.58
C LEU A 167 5.12 20.92 -9.47
N LYS A 168 4.18 21.27 -8.57
CA LYS A 168 3.79 22.67 -8.33
C LYS A 168 4.98 23.55 -7.90
N VAL A 169 5.86 23.04 -7.04
CA VAL A 169 7.07 23.78 -6.61
C VAL A 169 8.02 24.05 -7.77
N LEU A 170 8.07 23.15 -8.78
CA LEU A 170 8.88 23.38 -9.99
C LEU A 170 8.22 24.32 -11.00
N GLU A 171 6.90 24.46 -10.98
CA GLU A 171 6.14 25.33 -11.89
C GLU A 171 5.98 26.77 -11.35
N GLY A 172 6.04 26.96 -10.03
CA GLY A 172 5.87 28.25 -9.35
C GLY A 172 7.17 28.87 -8.82
N GLY A 173 8.33 28.50 -9.40
CA GLY A 173 9.66 29.03 -9.04
C GLY A 173 10.32 29.80 -10.17
#